data_AF-A0A7V9V8J3-F1
#
_entry.id   AF-A0A7V9V8J3-F1
#
_cell.length_a   1.000
_cell.length_b   1.000
_cell.length_c   1.000
_cell.angle_alpha   90.00
_cell.angle_beta   90.00
_cell.angle_gamma   90.00
#
_symmetry.space_group_name_H-M   'P 1'
#
loop_
_entity.id
_entity.type
_entity.pdbx_description
1 polymer ?
#
loop_
_entity_poly.entity_id
_entity_poly.type
_entity_poly.pdbx_seq_one_letter_code
_entity_poly.pdbx_strand_id
1 'polypeptide(L)'
;MSSTGEDDPERDDVVATGAIETFEGSQEMDDRSDTSATELLRQQGAVLRLAEGVSVDPGAFNTELTADDTMILNLGPQHPSTHGVLRLMIELDGETVLRTKPIVGYLHTGMEKTGEELTYIQGPTNVTRMDYLAPLFNECVFSMATEQLLDIEVPPRATWIRMLMCELNRVSSHLLFMATNGLDVAALSMMLYAWRERETILSFMEKVTG
;
A
#
# COMPACT_ATOMS: atom_id res chain seq x y z
N MET A 1 -43.44 36.68 37.95
CA MET A 1 -42.65 37.64 38.75
C MET A 1 -41.75 36.84 39.67
N SER A 2 -40.44 37.15 39.68
CA SER A 2 -39.31 36.34 40.16
C SER A 2 -39.06 35.09 39.30
N SER A 3 -37.84 34.75 38.88
CA SER A 3 -36.54 34.93 39.54
C SER A 3 -35.43 35.32 38.56
N THR A 4 -34.57 36.20 39.05
CA THR A 4 -33.20 36.52 38.61
C THR A 4 -32.33 35.28 38.49
N GLY A 5 -31.62 35.13 37.36
CA GLY A 5 -30.44 34.28 37.22
C GLY A 5 -29.28 35.20 36.86
N GLU A 6 -28.37 35.38 37.80
CA GLU A 6 -27.13 36.16 37.68
C GLU A 6 -26.20 35.53 36.64
N ASP A 7 -25.62 36.40 35.81
CA ASP A 7 -24.41 36.16 35.02
C ASP A 7 -23.24 35.85 35.97
N ASP A 8 -22.56 34.73 35.75
CA ASP A 8 -21.20 34.50 36.25
C ASP A 8 -20.31 34.09 35.07
N PRO A 9 -19.40 34.96 34.58
CA PRO A 9 -18.52 34.68 33.47
C PRO A 9 -17.14 34.28 33.99
N GLU A 10 -16.81 32.99 34.02
CA GLU A 10 -15.43 32.47 33.92
C GLU A 10 -15.42 30.96 34.22
N ARG A 11 -15.09 30.16 33.20
CA ARG A 11 -14.31 28.92 33.31
C ARG A 11 -13.96 28.46 31.90
N ASP A 12 -12.93 29.10 31.37
CA ASP A 12 -12.11 28.57 30.28
C ASP A 12 -11.38 27.33 30.78
N ASP A 13 -11.97 26.15 30.59
CA ASP A 13 -11.23 24.89 30.63
C ASP A 13 -10.72 24.59 29.21
N VAL A 14 -9.71 25.34 28.79
CA VAL A 14 -8.87 24.99 27.63
C VAL A 14 -8.08 23.73 28.00
N VAL A 15 -8.67 22.57 27.72
CA VAL A 15 -7.93 21.31 27.68
C VAL A 15 -7.04 21.35 26.45
N ALA A 16 -5.83 21.89 26.62
CA ALA A 16 -4.77 21.82 25.63
C ALA A 16 -4.29 20.37 25.49
N THR A 17 -5.01 19.56 24.73
CA THR A 17 -4.46 18.32 24.17
C THR A 17 -3.47 18.72 23.09
N GLY A 18 -2.19 18.73 23.44
CA GLY A 18 -1.08 18.78 22.48
C GLY A 18 -0.98 17.47 21.69
N ALA A 19 -2.03 17.16 20.91
CA ALA A 19 -1.93 16.17 19.86
C ALA A 19 -1.13 16.83 18.74
N ILE A 20 0.09 16.34 18.51
CA ILE A 20 0.76 16.55 17.24
C ILE A 20 -0.10 15.78 16.23
N GLU A 21 -1.05 16.47 15.60
CA GLU A 21 -1.82 15.92 14.51
C GLU A 21 -0.86 15.62 13.36
N THR A 22 -0.68 14.35 13.04
CA THR A 22 -0.07 13.94 11.77
C THR A 22 -1.01 14.40 10.66
N PHE A 23 -0.67 15.52 10.02
CA PHE A 23 -1.47 16.13 8.96
C PHE A 23 -1.42 15.26 7.70
N GLU A 24 -2.33 14.29 7.57
CA GLU A 24 -2.48 13.46 6.36
C GLU A 24 -3.09 14.25 5.17
N GLY A 25 -3.42 15.53 5.36
CA GLY A 25 -4.13 16.35 4.36
C GLY A 25 -5.58 15.89 4.15
N SER A 26 -6.28 16.52 3.20
CA SER A 26 -7.63 16.07 2.83
C SER A 26 -7.54 14.70 2.14
N GLN A 27 -8.28 13.72 2.65
CA GLN A 27 -8.51 12.45 1.96
C GLN A 27 -9.64 12.56 0.91
N GLU A 28 -10.02 13.77 0.54
CA GLU A 28 -10.97 14.06 -0.54
C GLU A 28 -10.20 14.38 -1.82
N MET A 29 -10.86 14.23 -2.97
CA MET A 29 -10.27 14.58 -4.25
C MET A 29 -10.66 16.02 -4.56
N ASP A 30 -9.66 16.90 -4.72
CA ASP A 30 -9.91 18.31 -5.00
C ASP A 30 -10.63 18.47 -6.36
N ASP A 31 -11.32 19.60 -6.55
CA ASP A 31 -11.98 19.88 -7.83
C ASP A 31 -10.94 19.90 -8.97
N ARG A 32 -11.35 19.49 -10.17
CA ARG A 32 -10.49 19.51 -11.35
C ARG A 32 -10.02 20.93 -11.67
N SER A 33 -10.85 21.93 -11.39
CA SER A 33 -10.53 23.35 -11.55
C SER A 33 -9.43 23.85 -10.59
N ASP A 34 -9.31 23.23 -9.41
CA ASP A 34 -8.29 23.54 -8.40
C ASP A 34 -6.98 22.76 -8.62
N THR A 35 -6.97 21.80 -9.55
CA THR A 35 -5.79 20.98 -9.85
C THR A 35 -4.84 21.72 -10.78
N SER A 36 -3.56 21.84 -10.41
CA SER A 36 -2.58 22.56 -11.23
C SER A 36 -2.42 21.94 -12.62
N ALA A 37 -2.18 22.75 -13.65
CA ALA A 37 -2.01 22.28 -15.03
C ALA A 37 -0.89 21.23 -15.16
N THR A 38 0.20 21.38 -14.41
CA THR A 38 1.30 20.40 -14.31
C THR A 38 0.87 19.06 -13.72
N GLU A 39 -0.06 19.08 -12.78
CA GLU A 39 -0.58 17.88 -12.12
C GLU A 39 -1.61 17.17 -13.00
N LEU A 40 -2.48 17.92 -13.68
CA LEU A 40 -3.36 17.39 -14.72
C LEU A 40 -2.58 16.73 -15.87
N LEU A 41 -1.46 17.33 -16.30
CA LEU A 41 -0.59 16.76 -17.33
C LEU A 41 0.06 15.44 -16.87
N ARG A 42 0.49 15.33 -15.60
CA ARG A 42 1.00 14.06 -15.04
C ARG A 42 -0.09 13.00 -14.95
N GLN A 43 -1.32 13.40 -14.64
CA GLN A 43 -2.48 12.51 -14.46
C GLN A 43 -3.06 11.99 -15.78
N GLN A 44 -3.05 12.80 -16.85
CA GLN A 44 -3.48 12.40 -18.21
C GLN A 44 -2.47 11.50 -18.95
N GLY A 45 -1.45 10.97 -18.26
CA GLY A 45 -0.53 9.98 -18.83
C GLY A 45 0.70 10.57 -19.52
N ALA A 46 1.11 11.81 -19.24
CA ALA A 46 2.41 12.31 -19.68
C ALA A 46 3.58 11.74 -18.85
N VAL A 47 3.67 10.40 -18.74
CA VAL A 47 4.95 9.72 -18.53
C VAL A 47 5.42 9.22 -19.90
N LEU A 48 5.60 10.15 -20.83
CA LEU A 48 6.37 9.88 -22.03
C LEU A 48 7.85 9.82 -21.59
N ARG A 49 8.49 8.66 -21.76
CA ARG A 49 9.91 8.69 -22.13
C ARG A 49 9.97 9.41 -23.48
N LEU A 50 10.06 10.73 -23.45
CA LEU A 50 10.25 11.52 -24.66
C LEU A 50 11.57 11.05 -25.27
N ALA A 51 11.52 10.54 -26.50
CA ALA A 51 12.71 10.47 -27.31
C ALA A 51 13.24 11.91 -27.45
N GLU A 52 14.55 12.06 -27.31
CA GLU A 52 15.23 13.36 -27.31
C GLU A 52 14.79 14.17 -28.56
N GLY A 53 14.10 15.28 -28.36
CA GLY A 53 13.66 16.19 -29.44
C GLY A 53 12.15 16.27 -29.72
N VAL A 54 11.28 15.55 -29.02
CA VAL A 54 9.81 15.74 -29.15
C VAL A 54 9.30 16.66 -28.04
N SER A 55 8.90 17.89 -28.39
CA SER A 55 8.17 18.79 -27.49
C SER A 55 6.68 18.51 -27.60
N VAL A 56 6.05 18.16 -26.48
CA VAL A 56 4.59 18.00 -26.40
C VAL A 56 3.94 19.39 -26.36
N ASP A 57 3.03 19.67 -27.28
CA ASP A 57 2.21 20.88 -27.29
C ASP A 57 1.10 20.76 -26.22
N PRO A 58 1.11 21.59 -25.16
CA PRO A 58 0.10 21.56 -24.11
C PRO A 58 -1.33 21.85 -24.62
N GLY A 59 -1.48 22.51 -25.77
CA GLY A 59 -2.77 22.82 -26.38
C GLY A 59 -3.39 21.68 -27.19
N ALA A 60 -2.67 20.57 -27.40
CA ALA A 60 -3.19 19.41 -28.14
C ALA A 60 -4.10 18.50 -27.29
N PHE A 61 -4.16 18.74 -25.97
CA PHE A 61 -5.03 18.01 -25.05
C PHE A 61 -6.30 18.81 -24.81
N ASN A 62 -7.45 18.18 -25.06
CA ASN A 62 -8.74 18.80 -24.80
C ASN A 62 -8.88 19.03 -23.28
N THR A 63 -8.71 20.28 -22.86
CA THR A 63 -8.77 20.73 -21.47
C THR A 63 -10.16 21.21 -21.08
N GLU A 64 -11.10 21.23 -22.03
CA GLU A 64 -12.49 21.67 -21.86
C GLU A 64 -13.44 20.51 -21.49
N LEU A 65 -13.07 19.68 -20.52
CA LEU A 65 -14.06 18.78 -19.88
C LEU A 65 -14.70 19.54 -18.72
N THR A 66 -15.99 19.83 -18.83
CA THR A 66 -16.79 20.48 -17.79
C THR A 66 -17.07 19.52 -16.64
N ALA A 67 -17.08 20.03 -15.40
CA ALA A 67 -17.31 19.21 -14.18
C ALA A 67 -18.62 18.40 -14.23
N ASP A 68 -19.63 18.91 -14.95
CA ASP A 68 -20.95 18.26 -15.13
C ASP A 68 -20.89 16.94 -15.93
N ASP A 69 -19.81 16.68 -16.68
CA ASP A 69 -19.65 15.46 -17.49
C ASP A 69 -18.87 14.35 -16.76
N THR A 70 -18.32 14.65 -15.58
CA THR A 70 -17.45 13.73 -14.83
C THR A 70 -18.10 13.23 -13.55
N MET A 71 -17.90 11.95 -13.23
CA MET A 71 -18.39 11.32 -12.01
C MET A 71 -17.23 10.97 -11.08
N ILE A 72 -17.34 11.34 -9.81
CA ILE A 72 -16.43 10.88 -8.75
C ILE A 72 -17.01 9.61 -8.11
N LEU A 73 -16.30 8.49 -8.27
CA LEU A 73 -16.61 7.21 -7.64
C LEU A 73 -15.64 6.93 -6.50
N ASN A 74 -16.17 6.62 -5.31
CA ASN A 74 -15.38 6.19 -4.16
C ASN A 74 -15.47 4.67 -4.03
N LEU A 75 -14.40 3.97 -4.39
CA LEU A 75 -14.24 2.54 -4.11
C LEU A 75 -13.74 2.37 -2.68
N GLY A 76 -14.63 1.87 -1.82
CA GLY A 76 -14.34 1.67 -0.40
C GLY A 76 -13.23 0.64 -0.13
N PRO A 77 -12.65 0.66 1.08
CA PRO A 77 -11.44 -0.09 1.43
C PRO A 77 -11.59 -1.63 1.46
N GLN A 78 -12.81 -2.14 1.46
CA GLN A 78 -13.12 -3.59 1.42
C GLN A 78 -13.97 -3.96 0.20
N HIS A 79 -13.85 -3.22 -0.90
CA HIS A 79 -14.57 -3.57 -2.12
C HIS A 79 -14.09 -4.96 -2.61
N PRO A 80 -14.98 -5.89 -3.00
CA PRO A 80 -14.66 -7.29 -3.31
C PRO A 80 -13.73 -7.52 -4.52
N SER A 81 -13.16 -6.45 -5.09
CA SER A 81 -12.28 -6.47 -6.28
C SER A 81 -10.91 -5.84 -6.00
N THR A 82 -10.57 -5.55 -4.74
CA THR A 82 -9.24 -5.07 -4.34
C THR A 82 -8.63 -6.05 -3.35
N HIS A 83 -7.64 -6.85 -3.79
CA HIS A 83 -6.85 -7.67 -2.87
C HIS A 83 -6.09 -6.76 -1.91
N GLY A 84 -6.32 -6.95 -0.61
CA GLY A 84 -5.81 -6.07 0.44
C GLY A 84 -6.82 -5.01 0.86
N VAL A 85 -6.35 -3.97 1.55
CA VAL A 85 -7.18 -2.87 2.04
C VAL A 85 -6.71 -1.60 1.36
N LEU A 86 -7.47 -1.16 0.36
CA LEU A 86 -7.14 0.00 -0.46
C LEU A 86 -8.42 0.75 -0.80
N ARG A 87 -8.44 2.06 -0.50
CA ARG A 87 -9.52 2.94 -0.94
C ARG A 87 -9.03 3.69 -2.18
N LEU A 88 -9.86 3.73 -3.22
CA LEU A 88 -9.58 4.46 -4.44
C LEU A 88 -10.70 5.48 -4.68
N MET A 89 -10.34 6.76 -4.79
CA MET A 89 -11.24 7.77 -5.35
C MET A 89 -10.89 7.94 -6.82
N ILE A 90 -11.88 7.74 -7.68
CA ILE A 90 -11.70 7.69 -9.13
C ILE A 90 -12.61 8.74 -9.76
N GLU A 91 -12.07 9.59 -10.62
CA GLU A 91 -12.86 10.42 -11.52
C GLU A 91 -13.04 9.66 -12.85
N LEU A 92 -14.29 9.53 -13.27
CA LEU A 92 -14.69 8.80 -14.46
C LEU A 92 -15.38 9.76 -15.45
N ASP A 93 -15.08 9.59 -16.73
CA ASP A 93 -15.91 10.07 -17.85
C ASP A 93 -16.48 8.83 -18.55
N GLY A 94 -17.74 8.51 -18.23
CA GLY A 94 -18.38 7.26 -18.62
C GLY A 94 -17.60 6.03 -18.16
N GLU A 95 -17.00 5.30 -19.10
CA GLU A 95 -16.19 4.10 -18.86
C GLU A 95 -14.68 4.40 -18.75
N THR A 96 -14.26 5.65 -19.00
CA THR A 96 -12.86 6.06 -19.03
C THR A 96 -12.43 6.62 -17.68
N VAL A 97 -11.36 6.08 -17.11
CA VAL A 97 -10.72 6.60 -15.90
C VAL A 97 -9.88 7.83 -16.24
N LEU A 98 -10.20 8.99 -15.65
CA LEU A 98 -9.47 10.24 -15.86
C LEU A 98 -8.37 10.45 -14.82
N ARG A 99 -8.70 10.32 -13.53
CA ARG A 99 -7.73 10.37 -12.42
C ARG A 99 -8.12 9.40 -11.31
N THR A 100 -7.11 8.94 -10.58
CA THR A 100 -7.29 8.09 -9.41
C THR A 100 -6.41 8.59 -8.28
N LYS A 101 -6.98 8.84 -7.10
CA LYS A 101 -6.27 9.12 -5.86
C LYS A 101 -6.32 7.85 -4.98
N PRO A 102 -5.22 7.08 -4.89
CA PRO A 102 -5.14 5.96 -3.97
C PRO A 102 -4.95 6.47 -2.54
N ILE A 103 -5.80 6.00 -1.62
CA ILE A 103 -5.68 6.26 -0.20
C ILE A 103 -5.18 4.98 0.47
N VAL A 104 -3.95 5.06 0.97
CA VAL A 104 -3.25 3.98 1.69
C VAL A 104 -3.19 4.30 3.18
N GLY A 105 -2.73 3.35 4.00
CA GLY A 105 -2.51 3.56 5.45
C GLY A 105 -3.47 2.80 6.36
N TYR A 106 -4.55 2.20 5.83
CA TYR A 106 -5.48 1.37 6.62
C TYR A 106 -4.84 0.15 7.30
N LEU A 107 -3.68 -0.31 6.81
CA LEU A 107 -2.88 -1.39 7.40
C LEU A 107 -1.55 -0.88 7.99
N HIS A 108 -1.43 0.42 8.24
CA HIS A 108 -0.26 0.96 8.94
C HIS A 108 -0.24 0.45 10.38
N THR A 109 0.74 -0.39 10.69
CA THR A 109 0.88 -1.07 11.99
C THR A 109 2.07 -0.55 12.81
N GLY A 110 2.79 0.46 12.32
CA GLY A 110 3.93 1.03 13.04
C GLY A 110 5.10 0.06 13.24
N MET A 111 5.33 -0.86 12.29
CA MET A 111 6.38 -1.88 12.39
C MET A 111 7.78 -1.29 12.51
N GLU A 112 8.05 -0.15 11.85
CA GLU A 112 9.32 0.56 11.97
C GLU A 112 9.54 1.07 13.40
N LYS A 113 8.51 1.68 13.99
CA LYS A 113 8.57 2.19 15.36
C LYS A 113 8.74 1.06 16.37
N THR A 114 7.99 -0.02 16.21
CA THR A 114 8.14 -1.24 17.02
C THR A 114 9.55 -1.82 16.88
N GLY A 115 10.13 -1.73 15.68
CA GLY A 115 11.49 -2.18 15.40
C GLY A 115 12.57 -1.47 16.20
N GLU A 116 12.35 -0.22 16.62
CA GLU A 116 13.29 0.54 17.45
C GLU A 116 13.41 -0.02 18.89
N GLU A 117 12.32 -0.61 19.40
CA GLU A 117 12.25 -1.13 20.78
C GLU A 117 12.69 -2.60 20.87
N LEU A 118 12.65 -3.32 19.76
CA LEU A 118 12.98 -4.75 19.70
C LEU A 118 14.47 -5.01 19.65
N THR A 119 14.89 -6.12 20.24
CA THR A 119 16.26 -6.62 20.07
C THR A 119 16.49 -7.16 18.66
N TYR A 120 17.73 -7.17 18.18
CA TYR A 120 18.08 -7.72 16.86
C TYR A 120 17.66 -9.19 16.67
N ILE A 121 17.59 -9.99 17.75
CA ILE A 121 17.12 -11.38 17.70
C ILE A 121 15.60 -11.45 17.50
N GLN A 122 14.85 -10.48 18.03
CA GLN A 122 13.40 -10.38 17.85
C GLN A 122 13.04 -9.71 16.51
N GLY A 123 13.95 -8.93 15.92
CA GLY A 123 13.77 -8.23 14.63
C GLY A 123 13.18 -9.08 13.50
N PRO A 124 13.67 -10.31 13.21
CA PRO A 124 13.10 -11.18 12.19
C PRO A 124 11.59 -11.42 12.37
N THR A 125 11.14 -11.57 13.61
CA THR A 125 9.71 -11.79 13.91
C THR A 125 8.83 -10.58 13.64
N ASN A 126 9.41 -9.37 13.57
CA ASN A 126 8.70 -8.16 13.20
C ASN A 126 8.62 -8.02 11.68
N VAL A 127 9.76 -8.15 10.98
CA VAL A 127 9.85 -7.95 9.52
C VAL A 127 9.15 -9.04 8.72
N THR A 128 8.97 -10.24 9.27
CA THR A 128 8.21 -11.34 8.64
C THR A 128 6.78 -10.94 8.26
N ARG A 129 6.21 -9.95 8.96
CA ARG A 129 4.83 -9.50 8.74
C ARG A 129 4.68 -8.37 7.72
N MET A 130 5.80 -7.77 7.27
CA MET A 130 5.77 -6.64 6.32
C MET A 130 5.32 -7.08 4.92
N ASP A 131 5.80 -8.24 4.46
CA ASP A 131 5.29 -8.95 3.29
C ASP A 131 4.86 -10.34 3.74
N TYR A 132 3.55 -10.49 3.95
CA TYR A 132 2.96 -11.74 4.41
C TYR A 132 2.92 -12.83 3.32
N LEU A 133 3.22 -12.50 2.06
CA LEU A 133 3.32 -13.46 0.96
C LEU A 133 4.72 -14.03 0.82
N ALA A 134 5.72 -13.21 1.12
CA ALA A 134 7.12 -13.59 1.00
C ALA A 134 7.94 -13.37 2.30
N PRO A 135 7.49 -13.89 3.46
CA PRO A 135 8.08 -13.57 4.77
C PRO A 135 9.59 -13.87 4.88
N LEU A 136 10.04 -15.00 4.31
CA LEU A 136 11.44 -15.42 4.37
C LEU A 136 12.40 -14.48 3.63
N PHE A 137 11.92 -13.70 2.66
CA PHE A 137 12.76 -12.68 2.01
C PHE A 137 13.07 -11.53 2.97
N ASN A 138 12.07 -11.06 3.70
CA ASN A 138 12.25 -9.96 4.66
C ASN A 138 13.17 -10.40 5.80
N GLU A 139 12.98 -11.61 6.32
CA GLU A 139 13.86 -12.19 7.33
C GLU A 139 15.30 -12.36 6.83
N CYS A 140 15.47 -12.80 5.57
CA CYS A 140 16.77 -12.95 4.95
C CYS A 140 17.47 -11.60 4.78
N VAL A 141 16.78 -10.57 4.27
CA VAL A 141 17.32 -9.22 4.11
C VAL A 141 17.71 -8.61 5.45
N PHE A 142 16.86 -8.75 6.48
CA PHE A 142 17.18 -8.29 7.82
C PHE A 142 18.41 -9.01 8.40
N SER A 143 18.49 -10.33 8.21
CA SER A 143 19.65 -11.12 8.65
C SER A 143 20.93 -10.71 7.92
N MET A 144 20.87 -10.52 6.61
CA MET A 144 22.03 -10.08 5.81
C MET A 144 22.50 -8.69 6.22
N ALA A 145 21.58 -7.76 6.50
CA ALA A 145 21.92 -6.43 6.97
C ALA A 145 22.61 -6.45 8.34
N THR A 146 22.14 -7.30 9.26
CA THR A 146 22.76 -7.45 10.59
C THR A 146 24.11 -8.17 10.53
N GLU A 147 24.24 -9.19 9.68
CA GLU A 147 25.51 -9.90 9.42
C GLU A 147 26.57 -8.97 8.83
N GLN A 148 26.18 -8.12 7.88
CA GLN A 148 27.07 -7.12 7.29
C GLN A 148 27.49 -6.05 8.30
N LEU A 149 26.59 -5.64 9.21
CA LEU A 149 26.90 -4.67 10.26
C LEU A 149 27.89 -5.22 11.30
N LEU A 150 27.83 -6.53 11.57
CA LEU A 150 28.65 -7.21 12.57
C LEU A 150 29.91 -7.88 11.98
N ASP A 151 30.09 -7.81 10.66
CA ASP A 151 31.19 -8.44 9.91
C ASP A 151 31.31 -9.96 10.17
N ILE A 152 30.16 -10.67 10.09
CA ILE A 152 30.06 -12.11 10.35
C ILE A 152 30.09 -12.89 9.03
N GLU A 153 30.94 -13.92 8.97
CA GLU A 153 30.95 -14.88 7.86
C GLU A 153 29.91 -15.99 8.07
N VAL A 154 28.99 -16.14 7.11
CA VAL A 154 27.92 -17.14 7.15
C VAL A 154 28.43 -18.46 6.55
N PRO A 155 28.21 -19.62 7.21
CA PRO A 155 28.67 -20.90 6.67
C PRO A 155 28.00 -21.22 5.33
N PRO A 156 28.73 -21.82 4.36
CA PRO A 156 28.19 -22.06 3.01
C PRO A 156 26.86 -22.82 3.00
N ARG A 157 26.69 -23.78 3.92
CA ARG A 157 25.44 -24.55 4.05
C ARG A 157 24.24 -23.65 4.39
N ALA A 158 24.40 -22.65 5.26
CA ALA A 158 23.31 -21.75 5.62
C ALA A 158 22.91 -20.88 4.43
N THR A 159 23.88 -20.41 3.64
CA THR A 159 23.63 -19.66 2.39
C THR A 159 22.80 -20.47 1.40
N TRP A 160 23.13 -21.74 1.18
CA TRP A 160 22.34 -22.61 0.29
C TRP A 160 20.92 -22.87 0.81
N ILE A 161 20.75 -23.05 2.12
CA ILE A 161 19.42 -23.22 2.72
C ILE A 161 18.59 -21.95 2.56
N ARG A 162 19.16 -20.76 2.81
CA ARG A 162 18.49 -19.47 2.59
C ARG A 162 18.01 -19.33 1.15
N MET A 163 18.88 -19.65 0.20
CA MET A 163 18.56 -19.57 -1.23
C MET A 163 17.42 -20.52 -1.59
N LEU A 164 17.49 -21.78 -1.16
CA LEU A 164 16.43 -22.77 -1.40
C LEU A 164 15.09 -22.32 -0.81
N MET A 165 15.08 -21.87 0.44
CA MET A 165 13.87 -21.45 1.15
C MET A 165 13.28 -20.17 0.54
N CYS A 166 14.12 -19.20 0.16
CA CYS A 166 13.67 -17.99 -0.52
C CYS A 166 13.05 -18.31 -1.88
N GLU A 167 13.66 -19.18 -2.68
CA GLU A 167 13.12 -19.52 -4.00
C GLU A 167 11.81 -20.33 -3.91
N LEU A 168 11.68 -21.23 -2.93
CA LEU A 168 10.38 -21.87 -2.65
C LEU A 168 9.31 -20.84 -2.26
N ASN A 169 9.66 -19.86 -1.43
CA ASN A 169 8.75 -18.78 -1.04
C ASN A 169 8.39 -17.87 -2.20
N ARG A 170 9.33 -17.62 -3.12
CA ARG A 170 9.08 -16.87 -4.36
C ARG A 170 8.01 -17.55 -5.21
N VAL A 171 8.13 -18.87 -5.40
CA VAL A 171 7.13 -19.65 -6.15
C VAL A 171 5.78 -19.61 -5.45
N SER A 172 5.73 -19.78 -4.12
CA SER A 172 4.50 -19.68 -3.33
C SER A 172 3.81 -18.31 -3.47
N SER A 173 4.59 -17.23 -3.39
CA SER A 173 4.10 -15.85 -3.57
C SER A 173 3.53 -15.62 -4.97
N HIS A 174 4.24 -16.06 -6.02
CA HIS A 174 3.75 -15.94 -7.40
C HIS A 174 2.53 -16.81 -7.70
N LEU A 175 2.43 -18.01 -7.11
CA LEU A 175 1.23 -18.83 -7.23
C LEU A 175 0.02 -18.12 -6.65
N LEU A 176 0.15 -17.48 -5.48
CA LEU A 176 -0.94 -16.70 -4.93
C LEU A 176 -1.26 -15.48 -5.81
N PHE A 177 -0.25 -14.74 -6.25
CA PHE A 177 -0.43 -13.60 -7.15
C PHE A 177 -1.23 -13.99 -8.40
N MET A 178 -0.88 -15.11 -9.05
CA MET A 178 -1.64 -15.62 -10.20
C MET A 178 -3.06 -16.02 -9.78
N ALA A 179 -3.22 -16.73 -8.66
CA ALA A 179 -4.53 -17.16 -8.17
C ALA A 179 -5.49 -15.97 -7.98
N THR A 180 -5.01 -14.92 -7.33
CA THR A 180 -5.80 -13.71 -7.02
C THR A 180 -6.07 -12.88 -8.27
N ASN A 181 -5.07 -12.68 -9.14
CA ASN A 181 -5.28 -11.99 -10.42
C ASN A 181 -6.28 -12.74 -11.31
N GLY A 182 -6.21 -14.07 -11.33
CA GLY A 182 -7.18 -14.90 -12.04
C GLY A 182 -8.59 -14.71 -11.49
N LEU A 183 -8.74 -14.66 -10.16
CA LEU A 183 -10.03 -14.40 -9.53
C LEU A 183 -10.60 -13.02 -9.89
N ASP A 184 -9.75 -11.98 -9.98
CA ASP A 184 -10.19 -10.61 -10.32
C ASP A 184 -10.81 -10.51 -11.71
N VAL A 185 -10.37 -11.36 -12.65
CA VAL A 185 -10.96 -11.49 -13.99
C VAL A 185 -11.98 -12.64 -14.09
N ALA A 186 -12.49 -13.12 -12.95
CA ALA A 186 -13.47 -14.19 -12.80
C ALA A 186 -13.01 -15.59 -13.27
N ALA A 187 -11.70 -15.84 -13.39
CA ALA A 187 -11.13 -17.14 -13.75
C ALA A 187 -10.91 -18.05 -12.52
N LEU A 188 -12.01 -18.57 -11.96
CA LEU A 188 -12.00 -19.41 -10.75
C LEU A 188 -11.12 -20.67 -10.85
N SER A 189 -10.96 -21.25 -12.05
CA SER A 189 -10.14 -22.46 -12.22
C SER A 189 -8.66 -22.21 -11.94
N MET A 190 -8.12 -21.05 -12.36
CA MET A 190 -6.71 -20.70 -12.15
C MET A 190 -6.39 -20.66 -10.65
N MET A 191 -7.29 -20.05 -9.89
CA MET A 191 -7.22 -19.93 -8.44
C MET A 191 -7.12 -21.30 -7.74
N LEU A 192 -7.98 -22.27 -8.11
CA LEU A 192 -7.97 -23.60 -7.52
C LEU A 192 -6.69 -24.39 -7.79
N TYR A 193 -6.17 -24.33 -9.03
CA TYR A 193 -4.94 -25.03 -9.37
C TYR A 193 -3.72 -24.41 -8.69
N ALA A 194 -3.64 -23.09 -8.67
CA ALA A 194 -2.54 -22.39 -8.03
C ALA A 194 -2.49 -22.63 -6.51
N TRP A 195 -3.64 -22.64 -5.82
CA TRP A 195 -3.69 -22.96 -4.40
C TRP A 195 -3.27 -24.39 -4.09
N ARG A 196 -3.65 -25.37 -4.94
CA ARG A 196 -3.23 -26.77 -4.76
C ARG A 196 -1.71 -26.91 -4.80
N GLU A 197 -1.04 -26.29 -5.77
CA GLU A 197 0.42 -26.32 -5.87
C GLU A 197 1.08 -25.56 -4.72
N ARG A 198 0.50 -24.41 -4.33
CA ARG A 198 0.98 -23.60 -3.21
C ARG A 198 0.95 -24.39 -1.90
N GLU A 199 -0.08 -25.19 -1.68
CA GLU A 199 -0.20 -26.02 -0.47
C GLU A 199 0.95 -27.03 -0.33
N THR A 200 1.40 -27.61 -1.44
CA THR A 200 2.54 -28.54 -1.44
C THR A 200 3.83 -27.84 -0.96
N ILE A 201 4.02 -26.59 -1.35
CA ILE A 201 5.15 -25.77 -0.93
C ILE A 201 5.03 -25.41 0.55
N LEU A 202 3.85 -24.99 1.00
CA LEU A 202 3.60 -24.67 2.41
C LEU A 202 3.79 -25.89 3.31
N SER A 203 3.32 -27.07 2.91
CA SER A 203 3.57 -28.34 3.63
C SER A 203 5.05 -28.68 3.73
N PHE A 204 5.88 -28.27 2.75
CA PHE A 204 7.33 -28.42 2.85
C PHE A 204 7.92 -27.41 3.84
N MET A 205 7.47 -26.15 3.80
CA MET A 205 7.92 -25.12 4.74
C MET A 205 7.58 -25.49 6.18
N GLU A 206 6.35 -25.95 6.44
CA GLU A 206 5.89 -26.43 7.76
C GLU A 206 6.81 -27.52 8.32
N LYS A 207 7.30 -28.46 7.49
CA LYS A 207 8.25 -29.49 7.93
C LYS A 207 9.59 -28.93 8.39
N VAL A 208 9.97 -27.75 7.91
CA VAL A 208 11.25 -27.10 8.22
C VAL A 208 11.10 -26.14 9.39
N THR A 209 10.03 -25.34 9.42
CA THR A 209 9.84 -24.24 10.38
C THR A 209 8.88 -24.56 11.52
N GLY A 210 8.12 -25.65 11.42
CA GLY A 210 6.91 -25.88 12.22
C GLY A 210 5.73 -25.07 11.71
#